data_AF-L9XSB3-F1
#
_entry.id   AF-L9XSB3-F1
#
_cell.length_a   1.000
_cell.length_b   1.000
_cell.length_c   1.000
_cell.angle_alpha   90.00
_cell.angle_beta   90.00
_cell.angle_gamma   90.00
#
_symmetry.space_group_name_H-M   'P 1'
#
loop_
_entity.id
_entity.type
_entity.pdbx_description
1 polymer ?
#
loop_
_entity_poly.entity_id
_entity_poly.type
_entity_poly.pdbx_seq_one_letter_code
_entity_poly.pdbx_strand_id
1 'polypeptide(L)'
;MSKISRFTGKVVTLAKSAVGGRGESAAPQGGGGFADYAVVSLHCLRIYLEKSYREALDLLSEMPQILAEIGLEEADLPDHSTLVKAFDRIKMAVWRVLLRLSAQLHEPSGHAAMDATFFDRENASKHYCRRTNYRVQTLKTTALVDTESQAILDVHCTTKKRHDTQIGWQLA
;
A
#
# COMPACT_ATOMS: atom_id res chain seq x y z
N MET A 1 -4.30 -0.22 24.97
CA MET A 1 -4.17 0.29 23.58
C MET A 1 -5.38 -0.15 22.77
N SER A 2 -5.96 0.76 21.98
CA SER A 2 -7.04 0.44 21.05
C SER A 2 -6.53 -0.37 19.85
N LYS A 3 -7.43 -1.00 19.08
CA LYS A 3 -7.05 -1.74 17.86
C LYS A 3 -6.31 -0.84 16.86
N ILE A 4 -6.78 0.40 16.69
CA ILE A 4 -6.20 1.39 15.78
C ILE A 4 -4.82 1.88 16.24
N SER A 5 -4.61 2.12 17.53
CA SER A 5 -3.28 2.50 18.05
C SER A 5 -2.28 1.37 17.86
N ARG A 6 -2.64 0.13 18.19
CA ARG A 6 -1.77 -1.04 17.93
C ARG A 6 -1.46 -1.22 16.44
N PHE A 7 -2.43 -0.97 15.56
CA PHE A 7 -2.22 -1.01 14.12
C PHE A 7 -1.28 0.10 13.66
N THR A 8 -1.49 1.33 14.14
CA THR A 8 -0.67 2.52 13.80
C THR A 8 0.78 2.30 14.18
N GLY A 9 1.08 1.93 15.43
CA GLY A 9 2.46 1.68 15.86
C GLY A 9 3.16 0.60 15.04
N LYS A 10 2.45 -0.48 14.66
CA LYS A 10 2.99 -1.52 13.77
C LYS A 10 3.28 -0.96 12.37
N VAL A 11 2.31 -0.28 11.77
CA VAL A 11 2.44 0.30 10.43
C VAL A 11 3.57 1.32 10.36
N VAL A 12 3.68 2.23 11.33
CA VAL A 12 4.76 3.24 11.37
C VAL A 12 6.13 2.56 11.43
N THR A 13 6.26 1.50 12.23
CA THR A 13 7.50 0.72 12.35
C THR A 13 7.87 0.04 11.03
N LEU A 14 6.89 -0.57 10.36
CA LEU A 14 7.08 -1.21 9.06
C LEU A 14 7.39 -0.19 7.96
N ALA A 15 6.67 0.92 7.93
CA ALA A 15 6.84 2.00 6.95
C ALA A 15 8.24 2.61 7.04
N LYS A 16 8.71 2.96 8.24
CA LYS A 16 10.08 3.45 8.47
C LYS A 16 11.14 2.46 7.98
N SER A 17 10.90 1.16 8.18
CA SER A 17 11.80 0.11 7.70
C SER A 17 11.74 -0.08 6.18
N ALA A 18 10.57 0.10 5.57
CA ALA A 18 10.36 -0.08 4.13
C ALA A 18 10.95 1.07 3.29
N VAL A 19 10.89 2.31 3.79
CA VAL A 19 11.40 3.50 3.09
C VAL A 19 12.84 3.85 3.46
N GLY A 20 13.39 3.25 4.52
CA GLY A 20 14.72 3.57 5.04
C GLY A 20 14.80 4.88 5.85
N GLY A 21 13.69 5.59 6.04
CA GLY A 21 13.60 6.90 6.71
C GLY A 21 13.70 6.85 8.25
N ARG A 22 14.67 6.11 8.80
CA ARG A 22 14.92 6.12 10.26
C ARG A 22 15.51 7.46 10.67
N GLY A 23 14.74 8.27 11.41
CA GLY A 23 15.18 9.55 11.98
C GLY A 23 14.74 10.80 11.19
N GLU A 24 13.98 10.63 10.11
CA GLU A 24 13.37 11.76 9.39
C GLU A 24 12.17 12.33 10.16
N SER A 25 11.99 13.65 10.12
CA SER A 25 10.76 14.30 10.61
C SER A 25 9.60 14.02 9.65
N ALA A 26 8.42 13.68 10.17
CA ALA A 26 7.24 13.41 9.34
C ALA A 26 6.86 14.60 8.46
N ALA A 27 6.92 15.80 9.04
CA ALA A 27 6.70 17.09 8.39
C ALA A 27 7.87 18.03 8.73
N PRO A 28 8.83 18.26 7.80
CA PRO A 28 9.95 19.16 8.05
C PRO A 28 9.50 20.64 8.06
N GLN A 29 9.98 21.41 9.05
CA GLN A 29 9.72 22.85 9.14
C GLN A 29 10.41 23.61 7.99
N GLY A 30 9.73 24.62 7.43
CA GLY A 30 10.27 25.51 6.40
C GLY A 30 9.89 25.17 4.95
N GLY A 31 9.00 24.18 4.76
CA GLY A 31 8.56 23.74 3.44
C GLY A 31 9.44 22.62 2.89
N GLY A 32 8.78 21.54 2.47
CA GLY A 32 9.39 20.28 2.04
C GLY A 32 8.30 19.22 1.94
N GLY A 33 8.51 18.17 1.16
CA GLY A 33 7.57 17.06 1.10
C GLY A 33 7.48 16.34 2.45
N PHE A 34 6.35 15.69 2.73
CA PHE A 34 6.20 14.77 3.85
C PHE A 34 7.19 13.61 3.74
N ALA A 35 7.67 13.10 4.86
CA ALA A 35 8.49 11.90 4.88
C ALA A 35 7.72 10.71 4.29
N ASP A 36 8.38 9.89 3.48
CA ASP A 36 7.73 8.76 2.80
C ASP A 36 7.09 7.78 3.80
N TYR A 37 7.69 7.60 4.99
CA TYR A 37 7.12 6.73 6.02
C TYR A 37 5.77 7.27 6.55
N ALA A 38 5.62 8.59 6.65
CA ALA A 38 4.40 9.22 7.14
C ALA A 38 3.27 9.05 6.11
N VAL A 39 3.60 9.28 4.84
CA VAL A 39 2.70 9.06 3.69
C VAL A 39 2.25 7.60 3.63
N VAL A 40 3.18 6.64 3.69
CA VAL A 40 2.87 5.20 3.70
C VAL A 40 1.96 4.85 4.88
N SER A 41 2.24 5.40 6.06
CA SER A 41 1.44 5.14 7.27
C SER A 41 0.00 5.65 7.12
N LEU A 42 -0.18 6.86 6.59
CA LEU A 42 -1.49 7.44 6.29
C LEU A 42 -2.26 6.59 5.25
N HIS A 43 -1.59 6.06 4.23
CA HIS A 43 -2.23 5.16 3.26
C HIS A 43 -2.70 3.85 3.90
N CYS A 44 -1.88 3.24 4.75
CA CYS A 44 -2.26 2.04 5.48
C CYS A 44 -3.45 2.30 6.42
N LEU A 45 -3.46 3.43 7.12
CA LEU A 45 -4.60 3.83 7.96
C LEU A 45 -5.87 4.07 7.16
N ARG A 46 -5.78 4.74 6.01
CA ARG A 46 -6.91 4.93 5.09
C ARG A 46 -7.52 3.58 4.68
N ILE A 47 -6.69 2.58 4.36
CA ILE A 47 -7.13 1.23 4.01
C ILE A 47 -7.75 0.54 5.23
N TYR A 48 -7.10 0.60 6.39
CA TYR A 48 -7.59 0.00 7.65
C TYR A 48 -8.95 0.55 8.08
N LEU A 49 -9.19 1.84 7.86
CA LEU A 49 -10.45 2.51 8.16
C LEU A 49 -11.52 2.29 7.09
N GLU A 50 -11.15 1.71 5.95
CA GLU A 50 -12.01 1.50 4.78
C GLU A 50 -12.66 2.80 4.29
N LYS A 51 -11.89 3.90 4.30
CA LYS A 51 -12.36 5.24 3.95
C LYS A 51 -11.75 5.77 2.66
N SER A 52 -12.45 6.75 2.05
CA SER A 52 -11.85 7.58 1.02
C SER A 52 -10.70 8.43 1.59
N TYR A 53 -9.90 9.03 0.72
CA TYR A 53 -8.80 9.90 1.14
C TYR A 53 -9.27 11.08 2.01
N ARG A 54 -10.41 11.69 1.67
CA ARG A 54 -10.96 12.83 2.41
C ARG A 54 -11.48 12.41 3.78
N GLU A 55 -12.35 11.40 3.80
CA GLU A 55 -12.95 10.89 5.04
C GLU A 55 -11.90 10.34 6.01
N ALA A 56 -10.84 9.68 5.50
CA ALA A 56 -9.78 9.17 6.35
C ALA A 56 -9.02 10.30 7.04
N LEU A 57 -8.67 11.37 6.32
CA LEU A 57 -7.92 12.49 6.88
C LEU A 57 -8.77 13.34 7.83
N ASP A 58 -10.04 13.55 7.50
CA ASP A 58 -11.03 14.19 8.36
C ASP A 58 -11.26 13.41 9.66
N LEU A 59 -11.30 12.08 9.59
CA LEU A 59 -11.39 11.27 10.81
C LEU A 59 -10.09 11.31 11.61
N LEU A 60 -8.93 11.36 10.94
CA LEU A 60 -7.62 11.39 11.59
C LEU A 60 -7.31 12.73 12.26
N SER A 61 -7.87 13.86 11.79
CA SER A 61 -7.73 15.16 12.49
C SER A 61 -8.34 15.11 13.89
N GLU A 62 -9.40 14.33 14.08
CA GLU A 62 -10.03 14.08 15.38
C GLU A 62 -9.27 13.08 16.26
N MET A 63 -8.12 12.56 15.79
CA MET A 63 -7.33 11.52 16.47
C MET A 63 -5.88 11.96 16.71
N PRO A 64 -5.62 13.01 17.51
CA PRO A 64 -4.27 13.55 17.71
C PRO A 64 -3.28 12.53 18.28
N GLN A 65 -3.75 11.58 19.09
CA GLN A 65 -2.91 10.49 19.61
C GLN A 65 -2.40 9.56 18.49
N ILE A 66 -3.21 9.32 17.46
CA ILE A 66 -2.83 8.49 16.31
C ILE A 66 -1.88 9.25 15.38
N LEU A 67 -2.11 10.55 15.17
CA LEU A 67 -1.19 11.41 14.42
C LEU A 67 0.19 11.48 15.11
N ALA A 68 0.20 11.63 16.44
CA ALA A 68 1.42 11.68 17.23
C ALA A 68 2.26 10.40 17.09
N GLU A 69 1.63 9.22 16.95
CA GLU A 69 2.37 7.97 16.68
C GLU A 69 3.11 7.98 15.33
N ILE A 70 2.60 8.73 14.34
CA ILE A 70 3.26 8.95 13.04
C ILE A 70 4.32 10.06 13.15
N GLY A 71 4.19 10.94 14.15
CA GLY A 71 4.99 12.15 14.31
C GLY A 71 4.40 13.36 13.57
N LEU A 72 3.08 13.38 13.41
CA LEU A 72 2.33 14.50 12.83
C LEU A 72 1.46 15.16 13.91
N GLU A 73 1.22 16.45 13.76
CA GLU A 73 0.12 17.16 14.43
C GLU A 73 -1.05 17.37 13.46
N GLU A 74 -2.20 17.81 13.97
CA GLU A 74 -3.36 18.13 13.13
C GLU A 74 -3.01 19.19 12.07
N ALA A 75 -2.23 20.21 12.46
CA ALA A 75 -1.76 21.26 11.56
C ALA A 75 -0.81 20.74 10.46
N ASP A 76 -0.20 19.57 10.66
CA ASP A 76 0.70 18.92 9.69
C ASP A 76 -0.05 17.96 8.76
N LEU A 77 -1.37 17.78 8.90
CA LEU A 77 -2.08 16.84 8.04
C LEU A 77 -2.02 17.30 6.56
N PRO A 78 -1.59 16.41 5.64
CA PRO A 78 -1.62 16.73 4.22
C PRO A 78 -3.06 16.91 3.75
N ASP A 79 -3.28 17.83 2.79
CA ASP A 79 -4.53 17.77 2.02
C ASP A 79 -4.66 16.42 1.30
N HIS A 80 -5.88 15.92 1.17
CA HIS A 80 -6.19 14.65 0.51
C HIS A 80 -5.55 14.52 -0.89
N SER A 81 -5.48 15.60 -1.66
CA SER A 81 -4.87 15.59 -3.00
C SER A 81 -3.35 15.43 -2.94
N THR A 82 -2.71 15.90 -1.88
CA THR A 82 -1.28 15.69 -1.61
C THR A 82 -1.02 14.23 -1.31
N LEU A 83 -1.86 13.59 -0.48
CA LEU A 83 -1.74 12.17 -0.17
C LEU A 83 -1.94 11.30 -1.43
N VAL A 84 -2.91 11.61 -2.28
CA VAL A 84 -3.11 10.93 -3.58
C VAL A 84 -1.87 11.05 -4.47
N LYS A 85 -1.34 12.27 -4.66
CA LYS A 85 -0.15 12.49 -5.50
C LYS A 85 1.10 11.82 -4.92
N ALA A 86 1.19 11.72 -3.60
CA ALA A 86 2.29 11.05 -2.94
C ALA A 86 2.25 9.53 -3.19
N PHE A 87 1.06 8.91 -3.18
CA PHE A 87 0.87 7.51 -3.56
C PHE A 87 1.46 7.20 -4.94
N ASP A 88 1.15 8.03 -5.93
CA ASP A 88 1.59 7.85 -7.31
C ASP A 88 3.11 7.97 -7.47
N ARG A 89 3.77 8.71 -6.58
CA ARG A 89 5.24 8.88 -6.58
C ARG A 89 5.96 7.75 -5.86
N ILE A 90 5.32 7.08 -4.90
CA ILE A 90 5.95 5.99 -4.16
C ILE A 90 6.24 4.83 -5.10
N LYS A 91 7.52 4.46 -5.19
CA LYS A 91 7.96 3.35 -6.05
C LYS A 91 7.41 2.03 -5.54
N MET A 92 7.05 1.14 -6.47
CA MET A 92 6.59 -0.22 -6.16
C MET A 92 7.56 -1.02 -5.26
N ALA A 93 8.85 -0.70 -5.30
CA ALA A 93 9.85 -1.28 -4.41
C ALA A 93 9.50 -1.10 -2.92
N VAL A 94 9.00 0.07 -2.51
CA VAL A 94 8.60 0.35 -1.12
C VAL A 94 7.44 -0.55 -0.72
N TRP A 95 6.40 -0.65 -1.57
CA TRP A 95 5.25 -1.51 -1.32
C TRP A 95 5.63 -3.00 -1.24
N ARG A 96 6.59 -3.46 -2.05
CA ARG A 96 7.10 -4.84 -1.96
C ARG A 96 7.87 -5.10 -0.67
N VAL A 97 8.71 -4.15 -0.23
CA VAL A 97 9.41 -4.28 1.06
C VAL A 97 8.40 -4.27 2.20
N LEU A 98 7.40 -3.40 2.15
CA LEU A 98 6.32 -3.34 3.13
C LEU A 98 5.57 -4.68 3.21
N LEU A 99 5.16 -5.25 2.06
CA LEU A 99 4.52 -6.56 1.98
C LEU A 99 5.37 -7.64 2.65
N ARG A 100 6.65 -7.74 2.27
CA ARG A 100 7.58 -8.71 2.85
C ARG A 100 7.71 -8.56 4.37
N LEU A 101 7.88 -7.34 4.86
CA LEU A 101 7.99 -7.08 6.30
C LEU A 101 6.68 -7.39 7.04
N SER A 102 5.52 -7.11 6.45
CA SER A 102 4.24 -7.47 7.03
C SER A 102 3.99 -8.97 7.02
N ALA A 103 4.39 -9.68 5.96
CA ALA A 103 4.26 -11.13 5.88
C ALA A 103 5.08 -11.84 6.97
N GLN A 104 6.26 -11.30 7.32
CA GLN A 104 7.10 -11.80 8.41
C GLN A 104 6.47 -11.66 9.82
N LEU A 105 5.37 -10.92 9.96
CA LEU A 105 4.61 -10.87 11.21
C LEU A 105 3.71 -12.10 11.41
N HIS A 106 3.58 -12.95 10.39
CA HIS A 106 2.81 -14.18 10.42
C HIS A 106 3.76 -15.37 10.43
N GLU A 107 3.45 -16.39 11.24
CA GLU A 107 4.14 -17.67 11.18
C GLU A 107 3.63 -18.46 9.96
N PRO A 108 4.48 -18.84 8.99
CA PRO A 108 4.04 -19.59 7.83
C PRO A 108 3.56 -20.99 8.23
N SER A 109 2.40 -21.40 7.71
CA SER A 109 1.82 -22.74 7.94
C SER A 109 2.55 -23.86 7.19
N GLY A 110 3.58 -23.51 6.40
CA GLY A 110 4.26 -24.41 5.48
C GLY A 110 3.47 -24.70 4.20
N HIS A 111 2.22 -24.22 4.09
CA HIS A 111 1.34 -24.42 2.95
C HIS A 111 0.85 -23.08 2.40
N ALA A 112 0.99 -22.89 1.08
CA ALA A 112 0.55 -21.68 0.42
C ALA A 112 -0.25 -22.00 -0.84
N ALA A 113 -1.28 -21.20 -1.08
CA ALA A 113 -2.07 -21.20 -2.31
C ALA A 113 -1.55 -20.09 -3.24
N MET A 114 -1.62 -20.35 -4.55
CA MET A 114 -1.40 -19.33 -5.57
C MET A 114 -2.70 -19.10 -6.31
N ASP A 115 -3.11 -17.84 -6.39
CA ASP A 115 -4.24 -17.44 -7.22
C ASP A 115 -3.86 -16.23 -8.07
N ALA A 116 -4.45 -16.15 -9.27
CA ALA A 116 -4.16 -15.09 -10.23
C ALA A 116 -5.44 -14.40 -10.68
N THR A 117 -5.44 -13.07 -10.62
CA THR A 117 -6.51 -12.22 -11.11
C THR A 117 -6.00 -11.21 -12.13
N PHE A 118 -6.91 -10.67 -12.93
CA PHE A 118 -6.60 -9.69 -13.96
C PHE A 118 -7.24 -8.35 -13.61
N PHE A 119 -6.43 -7.29 -13.63
CA PHE A 119 -6.87 -5.91 -13.46
C PHE A 119 -6.68 -5.13 -14.75
N ASP A 120 -7.72 -4.47 -15.23
CA ASP A 120 -7.56 -3.53 -16.33
C ASP A 120 -7.07 -2.19 -15.79
N ARG A 121 -5.92 -1.71 -16.28
CA ARG A 121 -5.32 -0.44 -15.83
C ARG A 121 -6.15 0.78 -16.24
N GLU A 122 -7.01 0.63 -17.23
CA GLU A 122 -7.93 1.66 -17.70
C GLU A 122 -9.29 1.04 -18.00
N ASN A 123 -10.35 1.68 -17.51
CA ASN A 123 -11.74 1.32 -17.81
C ASN A 123 -12.16 1.96 -19.14
N ALA A 124 -11.65 1.42 -20.25
CA ALA A 124 -12.10 1.82 -21.59
C ALA A 124 -13.21 0.88 -22.09
N SER A 125 -14.33 1.43 -22.56
CA SER A 125 -15.41 0.60 -23.13
C SER A 125 -14.93 -0.10 -24.40
N LYS A 126 -15.42 -1.32 -24.68
CA LYS A 126 -15.09 -2.05 -25.92
C LYS A 126 -15.37 -1.21 -27.18
N HIS A 127 -16.42 -0.39 -27.15
CA HIS A 127 -16.77 0.52 -28.25
C HIS A 127 -15.69 1.60 -28.44
N TYR A 128 -15.26 2.26 -27.36
CA TYR A 128 -14.19 3.25 -27.39
C TYR A 128 -12.89 2.64 -27.90
N CYS A 129 -12.48 1.48 -27.36
CA CYS A 129 -11.27 0.77 -27.77
C CYS A 129 -11.22 0.48 -29.28
N ARG A 130 -12.34 0.00 -29.85
CA ARG A 130 -12.42 -0.30 -31.29
C ARG A 130 -12.32 0.95 -32.16
N ARG A 131 -12.92 2.06 -31.73
CA ARG A 131 -12.93 3.32 -32.50
C ARG A 131 -11.57 4.00 -32.50
N THR A 132 -10.87 4.00 -31.38
CA THR A 132 -9.60 4.73 -31.22
C THR A 132 -8.36 3.86 -31.42
N ASN A 133 -8.55 2.58 -31.75
CA ASN A 133 -7.49 1.57 -31.73
C ASN A 133 -6.76 1.51 -30.36
N TYR A 134 -7.48 1.82 -29.29
CA TYR A 134 -6.95 1.81 -27.93
C TYR A 134 -6.87 0.36 -27.42
N ARG A 135 -5.72 0.01 -26.84
CA ARG A 135 -5.45 -1.33 -26.32
C ARG A 135 -5.41 -1.29 -24.80
N VAL A 136 -6.42 -1.90 -24.18
CA VAL A 136 -6.49 -2.06 -22.72
C VAL A 136 -5.23 -2.76 -22.22
N GLN A 137 -4.55 -2.12 -21.28
CA GLN A 137 -3.38 -2.69 -20.62
C GLN A 137 -3.84 -3.51 -19.42
N THR A 138 -4.16 -4.78 -19.66
CA THR A 138 -4.48 -5.73 -18.59
C THR A 138 -3.20 -6.09 -17.82
N LEU A 139 -3.26 -5.95 -16.50
CA LEU A 139 -2.26 -6.39 -15.54
C LEU A 139 -2.71 -7.72 -14.96
N LYS A 140 -1.88 -8.75 -15.10
CA LYS A 140 -2.05 -10.01 -14.38
C LYS A 140 -1.34 -9.90 -13.04
N THR A 141 -2.07 -10.17 -11.96
CA THR A 141 -1.55 -10.16 -10.60
C THR A 141 -1.74 -11.54 -10.01
N THR A 142 -0.63 -12.21 -9.67
CA THR A 142 -0.62 -13.50 -8.98
C THR A 142 -0.20 -13.28 -7.54
N ALA A 143 -1.02 -13.72 -6.59
CA ALA A 143 -0.74 -13.64 -5.15
C ALA A 143 -0.37 -15.03 -4.62
N LEU A 144 0.66 -15.08 -3.77
CA LEU A 144 0.97 -16.22 -2.92
C LEU A 144 0.36 -15.96 -1.54
N VAL A 145 -0.49 -16.85 -1.07
CA VAL A 145 -1.27 -16.68 0.15
C VAL A 145 -1.07 -17.87 1.08
N ASP A 146 -0.74 -17.63 2.33
CA ASP A 146 -0.68 -18.68 3.36
C ASP A 146 -2.07 -19.25 3.62
N THR A 147 -2.22 -20.57 3.64
CA THR A 147 -3.55 -21.19 3.69
C THR A 147 -4.22 -21.13 5.07
N GLU A 148 -3.45 -20.91 6.15
CA GLU A 148 -4.00 -20.89 7.50
C GLU A 148 -4.29 -19.46 7.96
N SER A 149 -3.28 -18.60 7.91
CA SER A 149 -3.38 -17.20 8.32
C SER A 149 -4.08 -16.30 7.28
N GLN A 150 -4.23 -16.78 6.04
CA GLN A 150 -4.74 -16.00 4.90
C GLN A 150 -3.88 -14.76 4.60
N ALA A 151 -2.64 -14.72 5.09
CA ALA A 151 -1.72 -13.63 4.83
C ALA A 151 -1.22 -13.70 3.39
N ILE A 152 -1.21 -12.55 2.71
CA ILE A 152 -0.54 -12.41 1.42
C ILE A 152 0.97 -12.38 1.69
N LEU A 153 1.68 -13.37 1.15
CA LEU A 153 3.12 -13.56 1.36
C LEU A 153 3.94 -12.82 0.30
N ASP A 154 3.52 -12.90 -0.96
CA ASP A 154 4.13 -12.16 -2.06
C ASP A 154 3.15 -11.94 -3.21
N VAL A 155 3.46 -10.98 -4.09
CA VAL A 155 2.67 -10.64 -5.28
C VAL A 155 3.57 -10.43 -6.50
N HIS A 156 3.16 -11.02 -7.62
CA HIS A 156 3.78 -10.84 -8.92
C HIS A 156 2.82 -10.16 -9.88
N CYS A 157 3.21 -9.00 -10.40
CA CYS A 157 2.44 -8.23 -11.37
C CYS A 157 3.13 -8.24 -12.74
N THR A 158 2.40 -8.58 -13.81
CA THR A 158 2.93 -8.60 -15.17
C THR A 158 1.91 -8.20 -16.23
N THR A 159 2.37 -7.54 -17.28
CA THR A 159 1.57 -7.19 -18.46
C THR A 159 1.78 -8.14 -19.64
N LYS A 160 2.67 -9.14 -19.50
CA LYS A 160 3.18 -9.93 -20.64
C LYS A 160 2.70 -11.38 -20.68
N LYS A 161 2.36 -12.01 -19.54
CA LYS A 161 2.16 -13.47 -19.46
C LYS A 161 0.68 -13.88 -19.54
N ARG A 162 0.38 -14.88 -20.39
CA ARG A 162 -0.94 -15.55 -20.47
C ARG A 162 -1.10 -16.67 -19.43
N HIS A 163 -0.04 -17.41 -19.08
CA HIS A 163 -0.11 -18.63 -18.24
C HIS A 163 0.66 -18.54 -16.91
N ASP A 164 0.11 -19.16 -15.86
CA ASP A 164 0.59 -19.08 -14.46
C ASP A 164 1.76 -20.01 -14.12
N THR A 165 1.98 -21.07 -14.91
CA THR A 165 2.90 -22.17 -14.57
C THR A 165 4.37 -21.73 -14.39
N GLN A 166 4.78 -20.60 -14.97
CA GLN A 166 6.16 -20.07 -14.90
C GLN A 166 6.34 -18.96 -13.85
N ILE A 167 5.39 -18.75 -12.93
CA ILE A 167 5.41 -17.65 -11.96
C ILE A 167 5.91 -18.11 -10.57
N GLY A 168 5.73 -19.38 -10.21
CA GLY A 168 6.02 -19.89 -8.86
C GLY A 168 7.43 -19.57 -8.33
N TRP A 169 8.47 -19.63 -9.17
CA TRP A 169 9.85 -19.31 -8.76
C TRP A 169 10.11 -17.84 -8.43
N GLN A 170 9.21 -16.93 -8.82
CA GLN A 170 9.37 -15.50 -8.55
C GLN A 170 8.67 -15.04 -7.27
N LEU A 171 7.84 -15.91 -6.68
CA LEU A 171 7.05 -15.65 -5.47
C LEU A 171 7.57 -16.42 -4.25
N ALA A 172 8.42 -17.43 -4.46
CA ALA A 172 8.97 -18.31 -3.44
C ALA A 172 10.31 -17.81 -2.87
#